data_AF-A0A495VCB5-F1
#
_entry.id   AF-A0A495VCB5-F1
#
_cell.length_a   1.000
_cell.length_b   1.000
_cell.length_c   1.000
_cell.angle_alpha   90.00
_cell.angle_beta   90.00
_cell.angle_gamma   90.00
#
_symmetry.space_group_name_H-M   'P 1'
#
loop_
_entity.id
_entity.type
_entity.pdbx_description
1 polymer ?
#
loop_
_entity_poly.entity_id
_entity_poly.type
_entity_poly.pdbx_seq_one_letter_code
_entity_poly.pdbx_strand_id
1 'polypeptide(L)'
;MIKNAHSTRAFVAFLVTWSFAILTVTGIVLYIVPHGRVGNWTFWTLGGLGKDGWADVHILFGAVFIVTGALHLYFNWKPFKKYLAERVRGHLAVKRELVTSLVATLLLTLGALFAVPPVSWLFDLNHWAKSAWSRAPGQEPPYARAEVTPLPVLAQRLDFDLDAALTALRGTGIRVDTPQGRVTPSASLESIARDNATTPAALFALIPQSPPARSAIQDPMAIEDRLTGTGVGGKTLDAFAEQQGITPESAGQRLAEMGIAAHGGETLKEIAERHATRPIEIAKTLLAPGYRPQPRQE
;
A
#
# COMPACT_ATOMS: atom_id res chain seq x y z
N MET A 1 -28.96 -15.18 -38.60
CA MET A 1 -28.92 -13.80 -39.14
C MET A 1 -29.37 -12.85 -38.04
N ILE A 2 -28.48 -12.02 -37.50
CA ILE A 2 -28.84 -11.00 -36.50
C ILE A 2 -29.59 -9.88 -37.26
N LYS A 3 -30.92 -9.99 -37.34
CA LYS A 3 -31.81 -8.94 -37.88
C LYS A 3 -32.09 -7.92 -36.77
N ASN A 4 -31.14 -7.07 -36.42
CA ASN A 4 -31.44 -5.91 -35.59
C ASN A 4 -30.52 -4.75 -36.01
N ALA A 5 -31.12 -3.59 -36.32
CA ALA A 5 -30.36 -2.36 -36.47
C ALA A 5 -29.64 -2.06 -35.14
N HIS A 6 -28.34 -1.77 -35.20
CA HIS A 6 -27.52 -1.53 -34.02
C HIS A 6 -28.06 -0.30 -33.25
N SER A 7 -28.60 -0.53 -32.05
CA SER A 7 -29.11 0.55 -31.20
C SER A 7 -27.98 1.15 -30.36
N THR A 8 -27.59 2.38 -30.67
CA THR A 8 -26.56 3.11 -29.91
C THR A 8 -26.90 3.24 -28.43
N ARG A 9 -28.19 3.40 -28.09
CA ARG A 9 -28.64 3.49 -26.69
C ARG A 9 -28.45 2.17 -25.95
N ALA A 10 -28.84 1.05 -26.56
CA ALA A 10 -28.67 -0.27 -25.97
C ALA A 10 -27.18 -0.61 -25.83
N PHE A 11 -26.39 -0.30 -26.86
CA PHE A 11 -24.94 -0.49 -26.84
C PHE A 11 -24.27 0.27 -25.68
N VAL A 12 -24.58 1.56 -25.49
CA VAL A 12 -24.03 2.34 -24.36
C VAL A 12 -24.48 1.79 -23.01
N ALA A 13 -25.73 1.36 -22.88
CA ALA A 13 -26.21 0.75 -21.63
C ALA A 13 -25.45 -0.55 -21.30
N PHE A 14 -25.19 -1.39 -22.30
CA PHE A 14 -24.36 -2.59 -22.12
C PHE A 14 -22.91 -2.24 -21.77
N LEU A 15 -22.31 -1.22 -22.39
CA LEU A 15 -20.96 -0.78 -22.01
C LEU A 15 -20.87 -0.33 -20.55
N VAL A 16 -21.84 0.45 -20.08
CA VAL A 16 -21.94 0.84 -18.66
C VAL A 16 -22.04 -0.40 -17.77
N THR A 17 -22.85 -1.38 -18.16
CA THR A 17 -23.08 -2.62 -17.40
C THR A 17 -21.81 -3.46 -17.30
N TRP A 18 -21.13 -3.71 -18.43
CA TRP A 18 -19.89 -4.46 -18.44
C TRP A 18 -18.76 -3.74 -17.70
N SER A 19 -18.66 -2.43 -17.87
CA SER A 19 -17.66 -1.63 -17.15
C SER A 19 -17.90 -1.67 -15.64
N PHE A 20 -19.16 -1.60 -15.19
CA PHE A 20 -19.51 -1.76 -13.78
C PHE A 20 -19.10 -3.14 -13.23
N ALA A 21 -19.38 -4.22 -13.97
CA ALA A 21 -19.00 -5.57 -13.57
C ALA A 21 -17.48 -5.71 -13.44
N ILE A 22 -16.72 -5.21 -14.42
CA ILE A 22 -15.26 -5.25 -14.41
C ILE A 22 -14.69 -4.37 -13.29
N LEU A 23 -15.22 -3.17 -13.09
CA LEU A 23 -14.83 -2.28 -11.98
C LEU A 23 -15.09 -2.89 -10.61
N THR A 24 -16.17 -3.66 -10.47
CA THR A 24 -16.48 -4.38 -9.23
C THR A 24 -15.43 -5.46 -8.95
N VAL A 25 -15.14 -6.31 -9.95
CA VAL A 25 -14.13 -7.38 -9.80
C VAL A 25 -12.75 -6.79 -9.52
N THR A 26 -12.30 -5.84 -10.33
CA THR A 26 -11.00 -5.18 -10.17
C THR A 26 -10.92 -4.39 -8.87
N GLY A 27 -12.01 -3.75 -8.44
CA GLY A 27 -12.12 -3.07 -7.15
C GLY A 27 -11.93 -4.01 -5.97
N ILE A 28 -12.54 -5.21 -6.00
CA ILE A 28 -12.34 -6.25 -4.99
C ILE A 28 -10.88 -6.71 -4.97
N VAL A 29 -10.28 -6.96 -6.13
CA VAL A 29 -8.87 -7.37 -6.21
C VAL A 29 -7.95 -6.29 -5.63
N LEU A 30 -8.11 -5.02 -6.04
CA LEU A 30 -7.32 -3.90 -5.53
C LEU A 30 -7.57 -3.59 -4.05
N TYR A 31 -8.72 -4.02 -3.53
CA TYR A 31 -9.02 -3.94 -2.11
C TYR A 31 -8.17 -4.94 -1.31
N ILE A 32 -7.93 -6.15 -1.80
CA ILE A 32 -7.20 -7.20 -1.06
C ILE A 32 -5.71 -7.36 -1.43
N VAL A 33 -5.27 -6.85 -2.59
CA VAL A 33 -3.91 -6.99 -3.10
C VAL A 33 -2.87 -6.43 -2.11
N PRO A 34 -1.68 -7.05 -1.94
CA PRO A 34 -0.63 -6.54 -1.07
C PRO A 34 -0.27 -5.07 -1.33
N HIS A 35 0.32 -4.43 -0.31
CA HIS A 35 0.99 -3.16 -0.49
C HIS A 35 2.07 -3.25 -1.59
N GLY A 36 2.30 -2.17 -2.33
CA GLY A 36 3.18 -2.20 -3.51
C GLY A 36 4.57 -2.77 -3.21
N ARG A 37 5.14 -2.41 -2.04
CA ARG A 37 6.40 -2.96 -1.53
C ARG A 37 6.42 -4.49 -1.43
N VAL A 38 5.37 -5.09 -0.88
CA VAL A 38 5.27 -6.56 -0.72
C VAL A 38 4.97 -7.21 -2.06
N GLY A 39 4.09 -6.61 -2.87
CA GLY A 39 3.75 -7.13 -4.20
C GLY A 39 4.96 -7.20 -5.12
N ASN A 40 5.80 -6.17 -5.14
CA ASN A 40 7.02 -6.15 -5.94
C ASN A 40 8.09 -7.10 -5.38
N TRP A 41 8.22 -7.16 -4.05
CA TRP A 41 9.19 -8.02 -3.38
C TRP A 41 8.93 -9.51 -3.60
N THR A 42 7.65 -9.88 -3.73
CA THR A 42 7.21 -11.29 -3.86
C THR A 42 6.78 -11.64 -5.28
N PHE A 43 6.86 -10.70 -6.22
CA PHE A 43 6.25 -10.81 -7.55
C PHE A 43 4.83 -11.36 -7.51
N TRP A 44 4.01 -10.78 -6.62
CA TRP A 44 2.64 -11.19 -6.44
C TRP A 44 1.86 -11.12 -7.76
N THR A 45 1.14 -12.18 -8.08
CA THR A 45 0.23 -12.23 -9.23
C THR A 45 -1.08 -12.91 -8.85
N LEU A 46 -2.15 -12.53 -9.54
CA LEU A 46 -3.46 -13.17 -9.48
C LEU A 46 -4.03 -13.21 -10.89
N GLY A 47 -4.41 -14.40 -11.37
CA GLY A 47 -4.93 -14.56 -12.73
C GLY A 47 -3.94 -14.15 -13.82
N GLY A 48 -2.63 -14.27 -13.56
CA GLY A 48 -1.57 -13.89 -14.50
C GLY A 48 -1.22 -12.40 -14.51
N LEU A 49 -1.92 -11.57 -13.74
CA LEU A 49 -1.65 -10.13 -13.62
C LEU A 49 -1.04 -9.81 -12.26
N GLY A 50 -0.01 -8.97 -12.27
CA GLY A 50 0.50 -8.32 -11.06
C GLY A 50 -0.42 -7.18 -10.61
N LYS A 51 -0.08 -6.57 -9.48
CA LYS A 51 -0.84 -5.45 -8.91
C LYS A 51 -1.09 -4.32 -9.92
N ASP A 52 -0.04 -3.90 -10.62
CA ASP A 52 -0.13 -2.78 -11.56
C ASP A 52 -1.02 -3.13 -12.76
N GLY A 53 -0.95 -4.37 -13.27
CA GLY A 53 -1.86 -4.83 -14.33
C GLY A 53 -3.33 -4.82 -13.90
N TRP A 54 -3.64 -5.21 -12.65
CA TRP A 54 -5.00 -5.07 -12.10
C TRP A 54 -5.43 -3.60 -11.97
N ALA A 55 -4.50 -2.71 -11.60
CA ALA A 55 -4.76 -1.27 -11.52
C ALA A 55 -5.01 -0.67 -12.91
N ASP A 56 -4.24 -1.04 -13.92
CA ASP A 56 -4.38 -0.57 -15.30
C ASP A 56 -5.75 -0.94 -15.88
N VAL A 57 -6.20 -2.18 -15.67
CA VAL A 57 -7.55 -2.62 -16.09
C VAL A 57 -8.63 -1.80 -15.35
N HIS A 58 -8.47 -1.56 -14.05
CA HIS A 58 -9.42 -0.76 -13.28
C HIS A 58 -9.48 0.69 -13.80
N ILE A 59 -8.34 1.33 -14.06
CA ILE A 59 -8.24 2.70 -14.57
C ILE A 59 -8.89 2.80 -15.96
N LEU A 60 -8.56 1.87 -16.87
CA LEU A 60 -9.11 1.83 -18.22
C LEU A 60 -10.65 1.74 -18.17
N PHE A 61 -11.19 0.75 -17.45
CA PHE A 61 -12.64 0.59 -17.35
C PHE A 61 -13.30 1.69 -16.52
N GLY A 62 -12.57 2.35 -15.62
CA GLY A 62 -13.01 3.54 -14.92
C GLY A 62 -13.24 4.70 -15.87
N ALA A 63 -12.26 4.97 -16.75
CA ALA A 63 -12.39 5.98 -17.80
C ALA A 63 -13.54 5.66 -18.76
N VAL A 64 -13.65 4.40 -19.21
CA VAL A 64 -14.78 3.95 -20.05
C VAL A 64 -16.11 4.13 -19.32
N PHE A 65 -16.21 3.78 -18.04
CA PHE A 65 -17.43 3.92 -17.25
C PHE A 65 -17.86 5.38 -17.09
N ILE A 66 -16.91 6.31 -16.87
CA ILE A 66 -17.21 7.75 -16.78
C ILE A 66 -17.76 8.26 -18.11
N VAL A 67 -17.08 8.00 -19.23
CA VAL A 67 -17.51 8.46 -20.56
C VAL A 67 -18.86 7.86 -20.95
N THR A 68 -19.00 6.54 -20.81
CA THR A 68 -20.22 5.83 -21.18
C THR A 68 -21.37 6.13 -20.22
N GLY A 69 -21.08 6.38 -18.93
CA GLY A 69 -22.06 6.84 -17.94
C GLY A 69 -22.60 8.23 -18.26
N ALA A 70 -21.74 9.17 -18.67
CA ALA A 70 -22.16 10.48 -19.15
C ALA A 70 -23.04 10.38 -20.40
N LEU A 71 -22.64 9.56 -21.38
CA LEU A 71 -23.45 9.30 -22.58
C LEU A 71 -24.79 8.62 -22.24
N HIS A 72 -24.77 7.66 -21.30
CA HIS A 72 -25.97 6.99 -20.82
C HIS A 72 -26.93 7.99 -20.17
N LEU A 73 -26.42 8.90 -19.33
CA LEU A 73 -27.23 9.96 -18.72
C LEU A 73 -27.77 10.93 -19.77
N TYR A 74 -26.95 11.33 -20.74
CA TYR A 74 -27.35 12.20 -21.85
C TYR A 74 -28.49 11.58 -22.67
N PHE A 75 -28.34 10.32 -23.10
CA PHE A 75 -29.37 9.62 -23.88
C PHE A 75 -30.65 9.34 -23.07
N ASN A 76 -30.54 9.25 -21.75
CA ASN A 76 -31.66 9.00 -20.83
C ASN A 76 -32.05 10.22 -19.98
N TRP A 77 -31.74 11.44 -20.44
CA TRP A 77 -31.98 12.68 -19.68
C TRP A 77 -33.45 12.93 -19.35
N LYS A 78 -34.36 12.59 -20.28
CA LYS A 78 -35.81 12.71 -20.07
C LYS A 78 -36.29 11.82 -18.90
N PRO A 79 -36.03 10.49 -18.91
CA PRO A 79 -36.25 9.64 -17.74
C PRO A 79 -35.60 10.15 -16.45
N PHE A 80 -34.33 10.56 -16.51
CA PHE A 80 -33.59 11.02 -15.33
C PHE A 80 -34.26 12.22 -14.62
N LYS A 81 -34.68 13.24 -15.38
CA LYS A 81 -35.39 14.40 -14.81
C LYS A 81 -36.67 14.02 -14.06
N LYS A 82 -37.38 12.98 -14.51
CA LYS A 82 -38.58 12.47 -13.84
C LYS A 82 -38.27 11.84 -12.47
N TYR A 83 -37.04 11.35 -12.26
CA TYR A 83 -36.61 10.86 -10.94
C TYR A 83 -36.24 12.00 -9.98
N LEU A 84 -35.71 13.13 -10.49
CA LEU A 84 -35.33 14.28 -9.67
C LEU A 84 -36.53 15.03 -9.08
N ALA A 85 -37.54 15.29 -9.91
CA ALA A 85 -38.67 16.11 -9.53
C ALA A 85 -39.97 15.63 -10.19
N GLU A 86 -41.06 15.72 -9.43
CA GLU A 86 -42.41 15.52 -9.93
C GLU A 86 -43.14 16.86 -9.98
N ARG A 87 -44.02 17.01 -10.99
CA ARG A 87 -44.86 18.19 -11.08
C ARG A 87 -46.15 17.93 -10.31
N VAL A 88 -46.23 18.45 -9.09
CA VAL A 88 -47.43 18.36 -8.25
C VAL A 88 -48.09 19.74 -8.23
N ARG A 89 -49.35 19.82 -8.68
CA ARG A 89 -50.14 21.07 -8.69
C ARG A 89 -49.41 22.27 -9.34
N GLY A 90 -48.82 22.06 -10.51
CA GLY A 90 -48.16 23.11 -11.30
C GLY A 90 -46.74 23.47 -10.88
N HIS A 91 -46.30 23.08 -9.68
CA HIS A 91 -44.96 23.35 -9.13
C HIS A 91 -44.06 22.10 -9.20
N LEU A 92 -42.74 22.31 -9.30
CA LEU A 92 -41.74 21.25 -9.20
C LEU A 92 -41.52 20.94 -7.71
N ALA A 93 -41.88 19.72 -7.29
CA ALA A 93 -41.59 19.21 -5.95
C ALA A 93 -40.40 18.25 -6.02
N VAL A 94 -39.39 18.49 -5.19
CA VAL A 94 -38.23 17.58 -5.04
C VAL A 94 -38.69 16.30 -4.34
N LYS A 95 -38.26 15.16 -4.86
CA LYS A 95 -38.58 13.86 -4.27
C LYS A 95 -37.85 13.66 -2.95
N ARG A 96 -38.52 13.05 -1.97
CA ARG A 96 -37.92 12.72 -0.66
C ARG A 96 -36.70 11.82 -0.83
N GLU A 97 -36.74 10.92 -1.81
CA GLU A 97 -35.67 10.01 -2.21
C GLU A 97 -34.41 10.77 -2.62
N LEU A 98 -34.53 11.92 -3.29
CA LEU A 98 -33.37 12.76 -3.65
C LEU A 98 -32.72 13.34 -2.40
N VAL A 99 -33.52 13.85 -1.47
CA VAL A 99 -33.01 14.41 -0.21
C VAL A 99 -32.38 13.32 0.66
N THR A 100 -33.04 12.17 0.82
CA THR A 100 -32.52 11.08 1.65
C THR A 100 -31.25 10.45 1.05
N SER A 101 -31.16 10.31 -0.27
CA SER A 101 -29.94 9.81 -0.93
C SER A 101 -28.78 10.82 -0.85
N LEU A 102 -29.07 12.13 -0.94
CA LEU A 102 -28.06 13.16 -0.73
C LEU A 102 -27.54 13.14 0.72
N VAL A 103 -28.44 13.10 1.71
CA VAL A 103 -28.05 13.02 3.13
C VAL A 103 -27.25 11.75 3.40
N ALA A 104 -27.69 10.59 2.90
CA ALA A 104 -26.95 9.34 3.07
C ALA A 104 -25.54 9.42 2.45
N THR A 105 -25.42 9.97 1.23
CA THR A 105 -24.12 10.19 0.58
C THR A 105 -23.23 11.09 1.43
N LEU A 106 -23.74 12.22 1.92
CA LEU A 106 -22.98 13.15 2.76
C LEU A 106 -22.53 12.49 4.07
N LEU A 107 -23.40 11.74 4.74
CA LEU A 107 -23.05 11.01 5.96
C LEU A 107 -21.94 9.98 5.73
N LEU A 108 -22.01 9.23 4.63
CA LEU A 108 -20.96 8.27 4.26
C LEU A 108 -19.63 8.99 3.95
N THR A 109 -19.67 10.11 3.22
CA THR A 109 -18.48 10.91 2.92
C THR A 109 -17.84 11.47 4.20
N LEU A 110 -18.64 12.08 5.08
CA LEU A 110 -18.15 12.61 6.35
C LEU A 110 -17.61 11.49 7.24
N GLY A 111 -18.31 10.35 7.30
CA GLY A 111 -17.83 9.17 8.03
C GLY A 111 -16.50 8.63 7.51
N ALA A 112 -16.27 8.67 6.19
CA ALA A 112 -15.00 8.29 5.59
C ALA A 112 -13.88 9.31 5.90
N LEU A 113 -14.17 10.62 5.79
CA LEU A 113 -13.18 11.68 6.03
C LEU A 113 -12.72 11.75 7.50
N PHE A 114 -13.63 11.50 8.44
CA PHE A 114 -13.35 11.56 9.87
C PHE A 114 -13.13 10.18 10.50
N ALA A 115 -12.99 9.13 9.69
CA ALA A 115 -12.80 7.74 10.14
C ALA A 115 -13.81 7.30 11.23
N VAL A 116 -15.08 7.64 11.03
CA VAL A 116 -16.15 7.36 12.00
C VAL A 116 -16.74 5.95 11.76
N PRO A 117 -16.87 5.10 12.80
CA PRO A 117 -17.57 3.82 12.70
C PRO A 117 -19.07 3.99 12.32
N PRO A 118 -19.67 3.06 11.55
CA PRO A 118 -19.08 1.83 11.02
C PRO A 118 -18.34 2.01 9.68
N VAL A 119 -18.25 3.23 9.14
CA VAL A 119 -17.61 3.49 7.84
C VAL A 119 -16.10 3.18 7.91
N SER A 120 -15.46 3.48 9.03
CA SER A 120 -14.04 3.18 9.27
C SER A 120 -13.70 1.68 9.16
N TRP A 121 -14.62 0.79 9.56
CA TRP A 121 -14.39 -0.66 9.55
C TRP A 121 -14.07 -1.21 8.15
N LEU A 122 -14.59 -0.55 7.11
CA LEU A 122 -14.23 -0.90 5.72
C LEU A 122 -12.74 -0.64 5.47
N PHE A 123 -12.21 0.50 5.91
CA PHE A 123 -10.78 0.80 5.73
C PHE A 123 -9.89 -0.07 6.63
N ASP A 124 -10.35 -0.38 7.85
CA ASP A 124 -9.66 -1.29 8.76
C ASP A 124 -9.54 -2.70 8.15
N LEU A 125 -10.63 -3.20 7.56
CA LEU A 125 -10.64 -4.47 6.84
C LEU A 125 -9.69 -4.44 5.63
N ASN A 126 -9.66 -3.32 4.88
CA ASN A 126 -8.70 -3.14 3.79
C ASN A 126 -7.25 -3.27 4.29
N HIS A 127 -6.92 -2.55 5.36
CA HIS A 127 -5.59 -2.54 5.95
C HIS A 127 -5.19 -3.93 6.45
N TRP A 128 -6.09 -4.61 7.16
CA TRP A 128 -5.89 -5.97 7.63
C TRP A 128 -5.64 -6.94 6.48
N ALA A 129 -6.47 -6.89 5.42
CA ALA A 129 -6.34 -7.77 4.26
C ALA A 129 -4.99 -7.56 3.54
N LYS A 130 -4.56 -6.31 3.39
CA LYS A 130 -3.28 -5.98 2.75
C LYS A 130 -2.07 -6.36 3.60
N SER A 131 -2.18 -6.21 4.93
CA SER A 131 -1.14 -6.58 5.89
C SER A 131 -1.01 -8.09 6.07
N ALA A 132 -2.06 -8.85 5.75
CA ALA A 132 -2.03 -10.31 5.82
C ALA A 132 -0.92 -10.93 4.96
N TRP A 133 -0.56 -10.28 3.86
CA TRP A 133 0.48 -10.71 2.92
C TRP A 133 1.92 -10.56 3.46
N SER A 134 2.14 -9.74 4.49
CA SER A 134 3.46 -9.52 5.09
C SER A 134 3.68 -10.25 6.42
N ARG A 135 2.75 -11.11 6.85
CA ARG A 135 2.85 -11.79 8.15
C ARG A 135 3.87 -12.94 8.18
N ALA A 136 4.13 -13.58 7.05
CA ALA A 136 5.11 -14.66 6.99
C ALA A 136 6.55 -14.08 6.96
N PRO A 137 7.52 -14.67 7.68
CA PRO A 137 8.91 -14.25 7.63
C PRO A 137 9.46 -14.19 6.20
N GLY A 138 10.23 -13.15 5.89
CA GLY A 138 10.85 -12.95 4.56
C GLY A 138 9.94 -12.33 3.49
N GLN A 139 8.63 -12.15 3.76
CA GLN A 139 7.69 -11.54 2.81
C GLN A 139 7.70 -10.00 2.85
N GLU A 140 8.24 -9.39 3.90
CA GLU A 140 8.41 -7.93 3.98
C GLU A 140 9.81 -7.56 3.46
N PRO A 141 9.92 -6.65 2.48
CA PRO A 141 11.22 -6.15 2.06
C PRO A 141 11.88 -5.37 3.21
N PRO A 142 13.22 -5.38 3.29
CA PRO A 142 13.94 -4.68 4.37
C PRO A 142 13.66 -3.17 4.37
N TYR A 143 13.42 -2.57 3.21
CA TYR A 143 12.93 -1.20 3.04
C TYR A 143 12.21 -1.04 1.68
N ALA A 144 11.53 0.09 1.46
CA ALA A 144 10.82 0.37 0.22
C ALA A 144 11.77 0.33 -0.98
N ARG A 145 11.35 -0.36 -2.06
CA ARG A 145 12.12 -0.47 -3.30
C ARG A 145 13.47 -1.19 -3.13
N ALA A 146 13.61 -2.04 -2.11
CA ALA A 146 14.79 -2.89 -1.96
C ALA A 146 15.01 -3.81 -3.17
N GLU A 147 13.93 -4.26 -3.82
CA GLU A 147 13.98 -5.14 -5.00
C GLU A 147 14.70 -4.50 -6.19
N VAL A 148 14.59 -3.18 -6.37
CA VAL A 148 15.25 -2.45 -7.46
C VAL A 148 16.58 -1.82 -7.05
N THR A 149 16.95 -1.88 -5.77
CA THR A 149 18.22 -1.32 -5.32
C THR A 149 19.37 -2.16 -5.88
N PRO A 150 20.43 -1.55 -6.43
CA PRO A 150 21.60 -2.29 -6.85
C PRO A 150 22.20 -3.09 -5.68
N LEU A 151 22.59 -4.34 -5.94
CA LEU A 151 23.04 -5.26 -4.90
C LEU A 151 24.21 -4.74 -4.05
N PRO A 152 25.21 -4.01 -4.59
CA PRO A 152 26.26 -3.41 -3.75
C PRO A 152 25.74 -2.34 -2.78
N VAL A 153 24.75 -1.55 -3.20
CA VAL A 153 24.11 -0.52 -2.36
C VAL A 153 23.24 -1.20 -1.29
N LEU A 154 22.54 -2.28 -1.65
CA LEU A 154 21.78 -3.09 -0.71
C LEU A 154 22.69 -3.69 0.37
N ALA A 155 23.84 -4.23 -0.04
CA ALA A 155 24.87 -4.78 0.85
C ALA A 155 25.41 -3.73 1.83
N GLN A 156 25.75 -2.54 1.33
CA GLN A 156 26.20 -1.43 2.16
C GLN A 156 25.13 -0.98 3.15
N ARG A 157 23.86 -0.87 2.72
CA ARG A 157 22.77 -0.38 3.55
C ARG A 157 22.34 -1.37 4.63
N LEU A 158 22.47 -2.66 4.36
CA LEU A 158 22.09 -3.74 5.28
C LEU A 158 23.27 -4.36 6.01
N ASP A 159 24.48 -3.87 5.76
CA ASP A 159 25.73 -4.29 6.40
C ASP A 159 25.99 -5.81 6.26
N PHE A 160 25.86 -6.33 5.03
CA PHE A 160 26.23 -7.71 4.69
C PHE A 160 27.37 -7.78 3.67
N ASP A 161 28.14 -8.86 3.72
CA ASP A 161 29.23 -9.12 2.78
C ASP A 161 28.68 -9.47 1.40
N LEU A 162 28.96 -8.59 0.42
CA LEU A 162 28.53 -8.74 -0.96
C LEU A 162 29.11 -10.00 -1.62
N ASP A 163 30.39 -10.31 -1.39
CA ASP A 163 31.05 -11.46 -2.02
C ASP A 163 30.53 -12.77 -1.43
N ALA A 164 30.28 -12.80 -0.12
CA ALA A 164 29.63 -13.93 0.54
C ALA A 164 28.19 -14.13 0.03
N ALA A 165 27.42 -13.05 -0.15
CA ALA A 165 26.06 -13.09 -0.69
C ALA A 165 26.05 -13.64 -2.13
N LEU A 166 26.95 -13.16 -2.99
CA LEU A 166 27.09 -13.64 -4.37
C LEU A 166 27.51 -15.11 -4.43
N THR A 167 28.40 -15.53 -3.52
CA THR A 167 28.83 -16.93 -3.42
C THR A 167 27.68 -17.83 -2.98
N ALA A 168 26.88 -17.43 -2.00
CA ALA A 168 25.70 -18.17 -1.55
C ALA A 168 24.67 -18.32 -2.68
N LEU A 169 24.36 -17.24 -3.40
CA LEU A 169 23.43 -17.27 -4.53
C LEU A 169 23.92 -18.23 -5.62
N ARG A 170 25.18 -18.10 -6.06
CA ARG A 170 25.78 -19.00 -7.07
C ARG A 170 25.81 -20.46 -6.62
N GLY A 171 26.11 -20.71 -5.34
CA GLY A 171 26.12 -22.05 -4.74
C GLY A 171 24.76 -22.75 -4.80
N THR A 172 23.67 -21.98 -4.88
CA THR A 172 22.29 -22.50 -5.03
C THR A 172 21.83 -22.59 -6.49
N GLY A 173 22.71 -22.33 -7.46
CA GLY A 173 22.40 -22.39 -8.89
C GLY A 173 21.77 -21.12 -9.46
N ILE A 174 21.71 -20.02 -8.68
CA ILE A 174 21.23 -18.72 -9.18
C ILE A 174 22.25 -18.13 -10.15
N ARG A 175 21.79 -17.79 -11.34
CA ARG A 175 22.55 -17.08 -12.36
C ARG A 175 22.61 -15.60 -11.99
N VAL A 176 23.77 -15.17 -11.51
CA VAL A 176 24.02 -13.76 -11.18
C VAL A 176 24.80 -13.05 -12.30
N ASP A 177 25.08 -13.76 -13.39
CA ASP A 177 25.90 -13.25 -14.49
C ASP A 177 25.01 -12.63 -15.58
N THR A 178 24.93 -11.29 -15.57
CA THR A 178 24.53 -10.53 -16.76
C THR A 178 25.52 -10.77 -17.91
N PRO A 179 25.16 -10.49 -19.18
CA PRO A 179 25.79 -11.05 -20.41
C PRO A 179 27.30 -10.86 -20.64
N GLN A 180 28.08 -10.33 -19.69
CA GLN A 180 29.53 -10.16 -19.77
C GLN A 180 30.31 -10.71 -18.57
N GLY A 181 29.76 -11.64 -17.77
CA GLY A 181 30.53 -12.39 -16.76
C GLY A 181 31.02 -11.57 -15.56
N ARG A 182 30.40 -10.41 -15.31
CA ARG A 182 30.54 -9.63 -14.07
C ARG A 182 29.14 -9.22 -13.61
N VAL A 183 28.95 -9.21 -12.28
CA VAL A 183 27.82 -8.51 -11.66
C VAL A 183 27.91 -7.07 -12.10
N THR A 184 27.00 -6.63 -12.95
CA THR A 184 26.93 -5.21 -13.29
C THR A 184 26.69 -4.43 -11.99
N PRO A 185 27.33 -3.28 -11.76
CA PRO A 185 27.12 -2.46 -10.56
C PRO A 185 25.65 -2.07 -10.29
N SER A 186 24.78 -2.30 -11.28
CA SER A 186 23.35 -2.00 -11.29
C SER A 186 22.43 -3.22 -11.12
N ALA A 187 22.95 -4.46 -11.06
CA ALA A 187 22.11 -5.64 -10.92
C ALA A 187 21.36 -5.61 -9.59
N SER A 188 20.03 -5.67 -9.64
CA SER A 188 19.14 -5.64 -8.49
C SER A 188 18.59 -7.03 -8.20
N LEU A 189 18.01 -7.23 -7.01
CA LEU A 189 17.32 -8.49 -6.70
C LEU A 189 16.16 -8.75 -7.65
N GLU A 190 15.48 -7.70 -8.14
CA GLU A 190 14.44 -7.82 -9.14
C GLU A 190 14.97 -8.38 -10.46
N SER A 191 16.05 -7.81 -11.00
CA SER A 191 16.58 -8.28 -12.29
C SER A 191 17.06 -9.73 -12.19
N ILE A 192 17.79 -10.05 -11.12
CA ILE A 192 18.28 -11.42 -10.88
C ILE A 192 17.09 -12.38 -10.70
N ALA A 193 16.05 -11.97 -9.97
CA ALA A 193 14.88 -12.81 -9.73
C ALA A 193 14.13 -13.14 -11.02
N ARG A 194 13.97 -12.17 -11.92
CA ARG A 194 13.33 -12.38 -13.24
C ARG A 194 14.11 -13.36 -14.10
N ASP A 195 15.44 -13.20 -14.17
CA ASP A 195 16.31 -14.07 -14.97
C ASP A 195 16.36 -15.52 -14.46
N ASN A 196 16.01 -15.72 -13.18
CA ASN A 196 16.03 -17.01 -12.50
C ASN A 196 14.62 -17.56 -12.20
N ALA A 197 13.56 -16.96 -12.76
CA ALA A 197 12.17 -17.35 -12.51
C ALA A 197 11.83 -17.54 -11.02
N THR A 198 12.37 -16.65 -10.18
CA THR A 198 12.19 -16.64 -8.72
C THR A 198 11.73 -15.24 -8.26
N THR A 199 11.81 -14.94 -6.96
CA THR A 199 11.38 -13.65 -6.40
C THR A 199 12.52 -12.97 -5.63
N PRO A 200 12.52 -11.63 -5.52
CA PRO A 200 13.45 -10.89 -4.68
C PRO A 200 13.46 -11.41 -3.23
N ALA A 201 12.28 -11.73 -2.69
CA ALA A 201 12.12 -12.35 -1.38
C ALA A 201 12.89 -13.67 -1.24
N ALA A 202 12.76 -14.56 -2.22
CA ALA A 202 13.45 -15.84 -2.22
C ALA A 202 14.97 -15.68 -2.34
N LEU A 203 15.44 -14.77 -3.19
CA LEU A 203 16.87 -14.47 -3.31
C LEU A 203 17.44 -13.91 -2.02
N PHE A 204 16.75 -12.95 -1.40
CA PHE A 204 17.21 -12.33 -0.16
C PHE A 204 17.28 -13.32 1.00
N ALA A 205 16.37 -14.29 1.05
CA ALA A 205 16.38 -15.35 2.07
C ALA A 205 17.61 -16.27 1.97
N LEU A 206 18.27 -16.34 0.82
CA LEU A 206 19.49 -17.11 0.61
C LEU A 206 20.76 -16.33 0.98
N ILE A 207 20.66 -15.00 1.12
CA ILE A 207 21.79 -14.17 1.51
C ILE A 207 22.06 -14.42 3.00
N PRO A 208 23.30 -14.79 3.38
CA PRO A 208 23.69 -14.93 4.76
C PRO A 208 23.46 -13.61 5.48
N GLN A 209 22.42 -13.55 6.31
CA GLN A 209 22.19 -12.43 7.19
C GLN A 209 23.21 -12.59 8.32
N SER A 210 24.33 -11.91 8.23
CA SER A 210 25.03 -11.57 9.47
C SER A 210 24.03 -10.72 10.24
N PRO A 211 23.59 -11.09 11.46
CA PRO A 211 22.92 -10.11 12.28
C PRO A 211 23.91 -8.94 12.31
N PRO A 212 23.53 -7.73 11.85
CA PRO A 212 24.41 -6.59 12.05
C PRO A 212 24.79 -6.69 13.52
N ALA A 213 26.08 -6.53 13.82
CA ALA A 213 26.46 -6.25 15.19
C ALA A 213 25.41 -5.23 15.65
N ARG A 214 24.61 -5.57 16.66
CA ARG A 214 23.59 -4.68 17.23
C ARG A 214 24.35 -3.54 17.91
N SER A 215 25.22 -2.87 17.16
CA SER A 215 25.81 -1.60 17.46
C SER A 215 24.61 -0.71 17.60
N ALA A 216 24.42 -0.34 18.86
CA ALA A 216 23.89 0.91 19.33
C ALA A 216 24.25 2.06 18.39
N ILE A 217 23.66 2.09 17.20
CA ILE A 217 23.61 3.28 16.37
C ILE A 217 22.69 4.21 17.17
N GLN A 218 23.31 5.02 18.01
CA GLN A 218 22.65 6.07 18.77
C GLN A 218 22.49 7.34 17.93
N ASP A 219 23.18 7.42 16.79
CA ASP A 219 23.10 8.56 15.88
C ASP A 219 21.71 8.62 15.21
N PRO A 220 20.92 9.69 15.47
CA PRO A 220 19.61 9.86 14.87
C PRO A 220 19.60 9.88 13.34
N MET A 221 20.67 10.35 12.68
CA MET A 221 20.73 10.40 11.22
C MET A 221 20.86 9.01 10.61
N ALA A 222 21.80 8.20 11.12
CA ALA A 222 21.95 6.81 10.69
C ALA A 222 20.70 5.96 10.99
N ILE A 223 19.96 6.25 12.07
CA ILE A 223 18.65 5.64 12.33
C ILE A 223 17.62 6.04 11.26
N GLU A 224 17.54 7.32 10.87
CA GLU A 224 16.63 7.77 9.81
C GLU A 224 16.95 7.08 8.49
N ASP A 225 18.21 7.04 8.07
CA ASP A 225 18.63 6.43 6.81
C ASP A 225 18.27 4.94 6.77
N ARG A 226 18.45 4.24 7.90
CA ARG A 226 18.10 2.81 8.01
C ARG A 226 16.58 2.58 7.97
N LEU A 227 15.81 3.43 8.63
CA LEU A 227 14.36 3.24 8.78
C LEU A 227 13.53 3.92 7.68
N THR A 228 14.13 4.81 6.88
CA THR A 228 13.44 5.49 5.78
C THR A 228 12.96 4.51 4.73
N GLY A 229 11.65 4.58 4.43
CA GLY A 229 11.00 3.70 3.46
C GLY A 229 10.66 2.30 4.00
N THR A 230 11.01 1.95 5.24
CA THR A 230 10.65 0.63 5.81
C THR A 230 9.17 0.50 6.16
N GLY A 231 8.41 1.61 6.09
CA GLY A 231 7.00 1.63 6.47
C GLY A 231 6.76 1.69 7.98
N VAL A 232 7.74 2.18 8.77
CA VAL A 232 7.66 2.28 10.24
C VAL A 232 6.34 2.87 10.76
N GLY A 233 5.74 3.84 10.04
CA GLY A 233 4.51 4.48 10.47
C GLY A 233 3.30 3.54 10.54
N GLY A 234 3.26 2.47 9.74
CA GLY A 234 2.15 1.51 9.77
C GLY A 234 2.28 0.41 10.82
N LYS A 235 3.41 0.33 11.53
CA LYS A 235 3.64 -0.67 12.58
C LYS A 235 3.06 -0.15 13.90
N THR A 236 2.52 -1.06 14.72
CA THR A 236 2.13 -0.73 16.10
C THR A 236 3.37 -0.54 16.96
N LEU A 237 3.24 0.21 18.05
CA LEU A 237 4.33 0.44 19.00
C LEU A 237 4.93 -0.90 19.48
N ASP A 238 4.09 -1.86 19.85
CA ASP A 238 4.53 -3.17 20.34
C ASP A 238 5.27 -3.96 19.25
N ALA A 239 4.70 -4.04 18.04
CA ALA A 239 5.31 -4.77 16.94
C ALA A 239 6.65 -4.17 16.51
N PHE A 240 6.75 -2.84 16.51
CA PHE A 240 8.00 -2.16 16.23
C PHE A 240 9.03 -2.39 17.34
N ALA A 241 8.64 -2.24 18.61
CA ALA A 241 9.52 -2.45 19.75
C ALA A 241 10.09 -3.88 19.77
N GLU A 242 9.23 -4.88 19.60
CA GLU A 242 9.62 -6.29 19.54
C GLU A 242 10.61 -6.55 18.40
N GLN A 243 10.35 -5.99 17.20
CA GLN A 243 11.27 -6.08 16.07
C GLN A 243 12.65 -5.48 16.37
N GLN A 244 12.70 -4.43 17.18
CA GLN A 244 13.95 -3.78 17.60
C GLN A 244 14.58 -4.43 18.85
N GLY A 245 13.95 -5.46 19.43
CA GLY A 245 14.40 -6.10 20.67
C GLY A 245 14.21 -5.23 21.92
N ILE A 246 13.25 -4.29 21.89
CA ILE A 246 12.87 -3.43 23.01
C ILE A 246 11.61 -4.04 23.64
N THR A 247 11.56 -4.15 24.97
CA THR A 247 10.34 -4.61 25.66
C THR A 247 9.23 -3.55 25.53
N PRO A 248 7.95 -3.95 25.40
CA PRO A 248 6.83 -2.99 25.32
C PRO A 248 6.83 -1.95 26.45
N GLU A 249 7.19 -2.37 27.66
CA GLU A 249 7.32 -1.52 28.84
C GLU A 249 8.43 -0.46 28.67
N SER A 250 9.61 -0.86 28.18
CA SER A 250 10.72 0.07 27.95
C SER A 250 10.41 1.03 26.80
N ALA A 251 9.71 0.57 25.76
CA ALA A 251 9.28 1.42 24.66
C ALA A 251 8.31 2.52 25.14
N GLY A 252 7.32 2.14 25.95
CA GLY A 252 6.40 3.09 26.58
C GLY A 252 7.12 4.08 27.50
N GLN A 253 8.07 3.60 28.31
CA GLN A 253 8.84 4.46 29.22
C GLN A 253 9.68 5.49 28.46
N ARG A 254 10.40 5.09 27.40
CA ARG A 254 11.24 6.01 26.59
C ARG A 254 10.41 7.12 25.96
N LEU A 255 9.20 6.81 25.48
CA LEU A 255 8.29 7.81 24.93
C LEU A 255 7.72 8.72 26.02
N ALA A 256 7.32 8.15 27.16
CA ALA A 256 6.80 8.92 28.30
C ALA A 256 7.81 9.91 28.86
N GLU A 257 9.10 9.54 28.94
CA GLU A 257 10.19 10.42 29.36
C GLU A 257 10.32 11.67 28.48
N MET A 258 9.92 11.58 27.20
CA MET A 258 9.92 12.69 26.25
C MET A 258 8.55 13.39 26.13
N GLY A 259 7.60 13.08 27.02
CA GLY A 259 6.25 13.67 27.03
C GLY A 259 5.30 13.10 25.97
N ILE A 260 5.64 11.96 25.37
CA ILE A 260 4.85 11.32 24.31
C ILE A 260 3.98 10.23 24.95
N ALA A 261 2.68 10.51 25.06
CA ALA A 261 1.69 9.50 25.45
C ALA A 261 1.41 8.55 24.28
N ALA A 262 1.61 7.25 24.51
CA ALA A 262 1.40 6.18 23.53
C ALA A 262 0.91 4.89 24.18
N HIS A 263 0.11 4.12 23.45
CA HIS A 263 -0.33 2.76 23.81
C HIS A 263 0.22 1.73 22.82
N GLY A 264 0.46 0.51 23.30
CA GLY A 264 1.13 -0.56 22.53
C GLY A 264 0.46 -0.93 21.20
N GLY A 265 -0.88 -0.88 21.16
CA GLY A 265 -1.67 -1.16 19.96
C GLY A 265 -1.76 -0.02 18.95
N GLU A 266 -1.31 1.18 19.29
CA GLU A 266 -1.34 2.34 18.39
C GLU A 266 -0.20 2.26 17.37
N THR A 267 -0.47 2.69 16.15
CA THR A 267 0.56 2.81 15.12
C THR A 267 1.50 3.98 15.40
N LEU A 268 2.77 3.87 14.98
CA LEU A 268 3.72 5.00 15.09
C LEU A 268 3.21 6.24 14.35
N LYS A 269 2.37 6.08 13.32
CA LYS A 269 1.72 7.18 12.61
C LYS A 269 0.68 7.90 13.47
N GLU A 270 -0.21 7.18 14.13
CA GLU A 270 -1.23 7.77 15.01
C GLU A 270 -0.57 8.53 16.17
N ILE A 271 0.47 7.96 16.76
CA ILE A 271 1.27 8.61 17.82
C ILE A 271 1.90 9.90 17.27
N ALA A 272 2.56 9.83 16.11
CA ALA A 272 3.23 11.00 15.53
C ALA A 272 2.26 12.13 15.15
N GLU A 273 1.07 11.80 14.64
CA GLU A 273 0.05 12.79 14.28
C GLU A 273 -0.50 13.51 15.51
N ARG A 274 -0.76 12.78 16.60
CA ARG A 274 -1.20 13.35 17.88
C ARG A 274 -0.21 14.35 18.46
N HIS A 275 1.08 14.07 18.29
CA HIS A 275 2.18 14.88 18.82
C HIS A 275 2.83 15.82 17.78
N ALA A 276 2.14 16.07 16.65
CA ALA A 276 2.60 16.98 15.59
C ALA A 276 4.03 16.73 15.08
N THR A 277 4.44 15.46 15.03
CA THR A 277 5.77 15.02 14.58
C THR A 277 5.65 14.06 13.37
N ARG A 278 6.76 13.40 13.01
CA ARG A 278 6.83 12.38 11.95
C ARG A 278 7.00 11.00 12.59
N PRO A 279 6.48 9.92 11.98
CA PRO A 279 6.63 8.57 12.53
C PRO A 279 8.09 8.13 12.73
N ILE A 280 9.00 8.67 11.90
CA ILE A 280 10.44 8.41 12.00
C ILE A 280 11.05 9.00 13.27
N GLU A 281 10.51 10.11 13.78
CA GLU A 281 10.99 10.79 14.99
C GLU A 281 10.62 9.99 16.25
N ILE A 282 9.44 9.37 16.24
CA ILE A 282 9.02 8.41 17.27
C ILE A 282 9.98 7.22 17.27
N ALA A 283 10.32 6.68 16.09
CA ALA A 283 11.26 5.57 15.98
C ALA A 283 12.68 5.95 16.45
N LYS A 284 13.17 7.16 16.13
CA LYS A 284 14.44 7.69 16.65
C LYS A 284 14.42 7.80 18.17
N THR A 285 13.34 8.32 18.75
CA THR A 285 13.17 8.44 20.21
C THR A 285 13.27 7.08 20.91
N LEU A 286 12.70 6.03 20.28
CA LEU A 286 12.79 4.68 20.79
C LEU A 286 14.20 4.08 20.70
N LEU A 287 14.94 4.37 19.63
CA LEU A 287 16.23 3.75 19.34
C LEU A 287 17.45 4.53 19.87
N ALA A 288 17.34 5.85 20.02
CA ALA A 288 18.36 6.74 20.52
C ALA A 288 17.94 7.32 21.89
N PRO A 289 18.47 6.79 23.01
CA PRO A 289 18.16 7.29 24.34
C PRO A 289 18.41 8.80 24.46
N GLY A 290 17.42 9.54 24.97
CA GLY A 290 17.52 11.00 25.16
C GLY A 290 17.29 11.85 23.91
N TYR A 291 16.99 11.23 22.75
CA TYR A 291 16.59 11.97 21.56
C TYR A 291 15.20 12.59 21.73
N ARG A 292 15.08 13.90 21.47
CA ARG A 292 13.79 14.58 21.41
C ARG A 292 13.30 14.63 19.96
N PRO A 293 12.05 14.20 19.68
CA PRO A 293 11.50 14.24 18.34
C PRO A 293 11.41 15.68 17.85
N GLN A 294 11.76 15.91 16.59
CA GLN A 294 11.59 17.21 15.97
C GLN A 294 10.12 17.42 15.55
N PRO A 295 9.59 18.65 15.67
CA PRO A 295 8.28 18.96 15.15
C PRO A 295 8.26 18.80 13.63
N ARG A 296 7.10 18.49 13.07
CA ARG A 296 6.93 18.41 11.61
C ARG A 296 7.21 19.79 11.01
N GLN A 297 8.26 19.89 10.20
CA GLN A 297 8.48 21.09 9.37
C GLN A 297 7.39 21.08 8.28
N GLU A 298 6.69 22.21 8.14
CA GLU A 298 5.63 22.44 7.15
C GLU A 298 6.16 22.39 5.71
#